data_AF-A0A2E0UZP1-F1
#
_entry.id   AF-A0A2E0UZP1-F1
#
_cell.length_a   1.000
_cell.length_b   1.000
_cell.length_c   1.000
_cell.angle_alpha   90.00
_cell.angle_beta   90.00
_cell.angle_gamma   90.00
#
_symmetry.space_group_name_H-M   'P 1'
#
loop_
_entity.id
_entity.type
_entity.pdbx_description
1 polymer ?
#
loop_
_entity_poly.entity_id
_entity_poly.type
_entity_poly.pdbx_seq_one_letter_code
_entity_poly.pdbx_strand_id
1 'polypeptide(L)'
;MQELEKILLFTKRSKKILITIIYLVLSLIVLAACFPKQPVEIIPITSLQVGEHEVYLPTILNGSGETTPYPSENPLIHVPYKNVSDYVDDSIIEMAIFWLGEVTVNENYADVRIGYNDENLFVYTAIFDRLLWYDTSPAVSQFLDWDSVSLFILPDNKEQLVTNNTYRFIAQLAAQDKNRSQYQAAFRWSGSSWLEQQNLDFQSVSGWRGEGGLNTPNDNRGWTLKFIIPFSSLGYQTKPSEDTIWKMGIIVHDRDYFEPRNIPDQQWPQNFLETNPSQWGNLSFGALPSMQMSDTGTAEDTSLLLREGINGVIVPDASVGGNSTCAEGINFWTEWGAKTYPDPPENMTMVVQNQRDIADWPCYSKYFVQFPIDSIPDNAIINNATLTLHQFGNSGTQGDAVFQPYRSIIQVFLTDSNWEENSITWNNAPQVLENVASKQVDPLVEFPNWPGVRHDWDLTYAVQRAKLAGQDTISLALYSADGAYHSGKYFSTSEVPDWNIAARPALSILFATP
;
A
#
# COMPACT_ATOMS: atom_id res chain seq x y z
N MET A 1 22.58 12.90 -65.71
CA MET A 1 22.58 14.38 -65.55
C MET A 1 21.16 14.96 -65.52
N GLN A 2 20.30 14.72 -66.51
CA GLN A 2 18.89 15.22 -66.49
C GLN A 2 17.99 14.63 -65.39
N GLU A 3 18.24 13.41 -64.91
CA GLU A 3 17.46 12.81 -63.81
C GLU A 3 17.88 13.32 -62.41
N LEU A 4 19.12 13.83 -62.25
CA LEU A 4 19.56 14.41 -60.97
C LEU A 4 18.96 15.81 -60.73
N GLU A 5 18.70 16.59 -61.78
CA GLU A 5 18.07 17.91 -61.66
C GLU A 5 16.60 17.83 -61.23
N LYS A 6 15.87 16.77 -61.62
CA LYS A 6 14.48 16.56 -61.19
C LYS A 6 14.37 16.24 -59.70
N ILE A 7 15.30 15.44 -59.16
CA ILE A 7 15.34 15.08 -57.73
C ILE A 7 15.69 16.31 -56.86
N LEU A 8 16.56 17.19 -57.36
CA LEU A 8 16.93 18.44 -56.67
C LEU A 8 15.81 19.49 -56.68
N LEU A 9 15.00 19.53 -57.74
CA LEU A 9 13.80 20.39 -57.80
C LEU A 9 12.69 19.88 -56.87
N PHE A 10 12.51 18.56 -56.75
CA PHE A 10 11.49 17.96 -55.89
C PHE A 10 11.78 18.21 -54.39
N THR A 11 13.05 18.11 -53.98
CA THR A 11 13.49 18.39 -52.60
C THR A 11 13.40 19.88 -52.22
N LYS A 12 13.60 20.81 -53.16
CA LYS A 12 13.36 22.25 -52.92
C LYS A 12 11.87 22.59 -52.78
N ARG A 13 11.00 21.89 -53.50
CA ARG A 13 9.53 22.11 -53.44
C ARG A 13 8.93 21.52 -52.15
N SER A 14 9.43 20.38 -51.68
CA SER A 14 8.98 19.77 -50.42
C SER A 14 9.40 20.58 -49.17
N LYS A 15 10.62 21.15 -49.16
CA LYS A 15 11.05 22.05 -48.07
C LYS A 15 10.22 23.31 -47.95
N LYS A 16 9.77 23.91 -49.07
CA LYS A 16 8.88 25.08 -49.03
C LYS A 16 7.50 24.73 -48.46
N ILE A 17 6.94 23.58 -48.82
CA ILE A 17 5.64 23.12 -48.30
C ILE A 17 5.73 22.83 -46.79
N LEU A 18 6.80 22.19 -46.33
CA LEU A 18 7.01 21.91 -44.91
C LEU A 18 7.14 23.20 -44.08
N ILE A 19 7.88 24.19 -44.57
CA ILE A 19 8.02 25.49 -43.90
C ILE A 19 6.67 26.23 -43.84
N THR A 20 5.88 26.20 -44.91
CA THR A 20 4.53 26.81 -44.91
C THR A 20 3.58 26.13 -43.93
N ILE A 21 3.63 24.80 -43.80
CA ILE A 21 2.83 24.06 -42.82
C ILE A 21 3.24 24.42 -41.38
N ILE A 22 4.55 24.54 -41.11
CA ILE A 22 5.05 24.94 -39.79
C ILE A 22 4.57 26.34 -39.42
N TYR A 23 4.63 27.31 -40.35
CA TYR A 23 4.10 28.67 -40.08
C TYR A 23 2.58 28.68 -39.87
N LEU A 24 1.85 27.83 -40.57
CA LEU A 24 0.39 27.74 -40.44
C LEU A 24 0.00 27.13 -39.08
N VAL A 25 0.71 26.08 -38.63
CA VAL A 25 0.53 25.48 -37.30
C VAL A 25 0.93 26.46 -36.18
N LEU A 26 2.05 27.19 -36.33
CA LEU A 26 2.45 28.21 -35.36
C LEU A 26 1.43 29.35 -35.25
N SER A 27 0.85 29.77 -36.38
CA SER A 27 -0.19 30.81 -36.39
C SER A 27 -1.50 30.35 -35.72
N LEU A 28 -1.85 29.07 -35.85
CA LEU A 28 -3.00 28.47 -35.16
C LEU A 28 -2.79 28.36 -33.64
N ILE A 29 -1.57 28.07 -33.19
CA ILE A 29 -1.23 28.01 -31.76
C ILE A 29 -1.27 29.41 -31.13
N VAL A 30 -0.82 30.44 -31.84
CA VAL A 30 -0.90 31.85 -31.36
C VAL A 30 -2.35 32.34 -31.32
N LEU A 31 -3.21 31.92 -32.25
CA LEU A 31 -4.64 32.24 -32.24
C LEU A 31 -5.41 31.52 -31.11
N ALA A 32 -5.01 30.31 -30.72
CA ALA A 32 -5.58 29.60 -29.57
C ALA A 32 -5.20 30.21 -28.21
N ALA A 33 -4.08 30.93 -28.13
CA ALA A 33 -3.61 31.61 -26.91
C ALA A 33 -4.25 32.99 -26.67
N CYS A 34 -5.12 33.47 -27.56
CA CYS A 34 -5.76 34.80 -27.47
C CYS A 34 -7.26 34.78 -27.13
N PHE A 35 -7.81 33.65 -26.67
CA PHE A 35 -9.18 33.66 -26.16
C PHE A 35 -9.25 34.31 -24.76
N PRO A 36 -10.13 35.30 -24.53
CA PRO A 36 -10.31 35.88 -23.21
C PRO A 36 -10.87 34.81 -22.25
N LYS A 37 -10.19 34.64 -21.12
CA LYS A 37 -10.59 33.81 -19.99
C LYS A 37 -12.04 34.16 -19.59
N GLN A 38 -12.94 33.19 -19.57
CA GLN A 38 -14.31 33.42 -19.09
C GLN A 38 -14.26 33.94 -17.64
N PRO A 39 -15.12 34.92 -17.27
CA PRO A 39 -15.15 35.41 -15.91
C PRO A 39 -15.60 34.30 -14.97
N VAL A 40 -14.83 34.09 -13.91
CA VAL A 40 -15.20 33.23 -12.77
C VAL A 40 -16.45 33.82 -12.15
N GLU A 41 -17.54 33.07 -12.23
CA GLU A 41 -18.80 33.44 -11.58
C GLU A 41 -18.61 33.31 -10.06
N ILE A 42 -18.51 34.45 -9.39
CA ILE A 42 -18.44 34.53 -7.93
C ILE A 42 -19.87 34.32 -7.43
N ILE A 43 -20.15 33.15 -6.86
CA ILE A 43 -21.41 32.88 -6.17
C ILE A 43 -21.44 33.76 -4.90
N PRO A 44 -22.41 34.69 -4.75
CA PRO A 44 -22.54 35.46 -3.53
C PRO A 44 -23.09 34.57 -2.42
N ILE A 45 -22.37 34.46 -1.31
CA ILE A 45 -22.88 33.88 -0.06
C ILE A 45 -23.89 34.88 0.50
N THR A 46 -25.18 34.67 0.22
CA THR A 46 -26.26 35.36 0.92
C THR A 46 -26.58 34.66 2.23
N SER A 47 -26.55 35.44 3.29
CA SER A 47 -26.92 35.11 4.65
C SER A 47 -28.41 34.72 4.81
N LEU A 48 -28.65 33.80 5.75
CA LEU A 48 -29.88 33.60 6.54
C LEU A 48 -31.14 33.08 5.83
N GLN A 49 -31.42 31.79 6.05
CA GLN A 49 -32.73 31.38 6.55
C GLN A 49 -32.58 30.26 7.58
N VAL A 50 -32.91 30.61 8.81
CA VAL A 50 -33.02 29.73 9.98
C VAL A 50 -34.26 28.86 9.80
N GLY A 51 -34.09 27.54 9.83
CA GLY A 51 -35.16 26.55 9.87
C GLY A 51 -34.76 25.42 10.81
N GLU A 52 -35.40 25.43 11.99
CA GLU A 52 -35.60 24.33 12.95
C GLU A 52 -34.57 23.18 12.95
N HIS A 53 -33.64 23.23 13.90
CA HIS A 53 -32.84 22.06 14.27
C HIS A 53 -33.72 21.06 15.03
N GLU A 54 -34.03 19.92 14.40
CA GLU A 54 -34.31 18.69 15.13
C GLU A 54 -33.03 18.29 15.89
N VAL A 55 -33.09 18.40 17.22
CA VAL A 55 -32.05 17.89 18.11
C VAL A 55 -32.17 16.37 18.11
N TYR A 56 -31.30 15.68 17.37
CA TYR A 56 -31.07 14.26 17.56
C TYR A 56 -30.38 14.06 18.90
N LEU A 57 -31.16 13.69 19.92
CA LEU A 57 -30.60 13.10 21.14
C LEU A 57 -29.96 11.77 20.74
N PRO A 58 -28.65 11.54 20.99
CA PRO A 58 -28.08 10.24 20.74
C PRO A 58 -28.84 9.22 21.59
N THR A 59 -29.39 8.22 20.91
CA THR A 59 -29.94 7.04 21.57
C THR A 59 -28.77 6.38 22.30
N ILE A 60 -28.83 6.34 23.63
CA ILE A 60 -27.91 5.51 24.43
C ILE A 60 -28.25 4.06 24.07
N LEU A 61 -27.53 3.51 23.10
CA LEU A 61 -27.45 2.08 22.91
C LEU A 61 -26.63 1.54 24.07
N ASN A 62 -27.32 1.05 25.11
CA ASN A 62 -26.79 0.01 26.00
C ASN A 62 -26.67 -1.31 25.20
N GLY A 63 -25.93 -1.25 24.09
CA GLY A 63 -25.42 -2.42 23.42
C GLY A 63 -24.10 -2.72 24.10
N SER A 64 -24.05 -3.83 24.84
CA SER A 64 -22.84 -4.61 24.93
C SER A 64 -22.38 -4.91 23.50
N GLY A 65 -21.63 -4.00 22.90
CA GLY A 65 -20.78 -4.31 21.78
C GLY A 65 -19.81 -5.32 22.35
N GLU A 66 -20.08 -6.60 22.12
CA GLU A 66 -19.03 -7.61 22.14
C GLU A 66 -17.97 -7.06 21.18
N THR A 67 -16.95 -6.42 21.75
CA THR A 67 -15.70 -6.20 21.06
C THR A 67 -15.29 -7.58 20.58
N THR A 68 -15.20 -7.72 19.26
CA THR A 68 -14.76 -8.96 18.63
C THR A 68 -13.53 -9.47 19.37
N PRO A 69 -13.51 -10.74 19.80
CA PRO A 69 -12.39 -11.25 20.57
C PRO A 69 -11.16 -11.29 19.65
N TYR A 70 -10.28 -10.29 19.73
CA TYR A 70 -8.94 -10.34 19.15
C TYR A 70 -8.05 -11.05 20.18
N PRO A 71 -7.31 -12.11 19.79
CA PRO A 71 -6.54 -12.18 18.56
C PRO A 71 -7.11 -13.19 17.56
N SER A 72 -7.40 -12.72 16.35
CA SER A 72 -7.32 -13.60 15.19
C SER A 72 -5.83 -13.73 14.87
N GLU A 73 -5.28 -14.96 14.82
CA GLU A 73 -3.94 -15.22 14.25
C GLU A 73 -3.84 -14.72 12.79
N ASN A 74 -4.98 -14.57 12.11
CA ASN A 74 -5.02 -14.06 10.75
C ASN A 74 -4.98 -12.53 10.72
N PRO A 75 -4.23 -11.94 9.76
CA PRO A 75 -4.24 -10.51 9.49
C PRO A 75 -5.64 -9.93 9.31
N LEU A 76 -5.83 -8.67 9.66
CA LEU A 76 -7.02 -7.86 9.40
C LEU A 76 -6.63 -6.58 8.66
N ILE A 77 -7.13 -6.37 7.45
CA ILE A 77 -6.87 -5.17 6.67
C ILE A 77 -8.14 -4.33 6.59
N HIS A 78 -8.09 -3.12 7.15
CA HIS A 78 -9.12 -2.10 7.01
C HIS A 78 -9.01 -1.48 5.61
N VAL A 79 -10.01 -1.76 4.78
CA VAL A 79 -10.09 -1.35 3.39
C VAL A 79 -10.79 0.01 3.30
N PRO A 80 -10.14 1.05 2.77
CA PRO A 80 -10.70 2.40 2.74
C PRO A 80 -11.68 2.59 1.58
N TYR A 81 -12.74 3.34 1.87
CA TYR A 81 -13.73 3.79 0.89
C TYR A 81 -13.33 5.11 0.24
N LYS A 82 -13.54 5.24 -1.07
CA LYS A 82 -13.54 6.53 -1.75
C LYS A 82 -14.41 6.52 -3.00
N ASN A 83 -15.24 7.55 -3.16
CA ASN A 83 -16.09 7.68 -4.34
C ASN A 83 -15.32 8.28 -5.53
N VAL A 84 -14.55 7.44 -6.22
CA VAL A 84 -13.83 7.76 -7.45
C VAL A 84 -14.13 6.70 -8.50
N SER A 85 -13.98 7.04 -9.78
CA SER A 85 -14.22 6.11 -10.89
C SER A 85 -13.33 4.89 -10.81
N ASP A 86 -12.03 5.12 -10.62
CA ASP A 86 -11.04 4.07 -10.54
C ASP A 86 -10.09 4.35 -9.39
N TYR A 87 -10.22 3.59 -8.30
CA TYR A 87 -9.44 3.85 -7.09
C TYR A 87 -7.94 3.78 -7.37
N VAL A 88 -7.51 2.77 -8.14
CA VAL A 88 -6.10 2.59 -8.45
C VAL A 88 -5.58 3.77 -9.23
N ASP A 89 -6.29 4.28 -10.22
CA ASP A 89 -5.79 5.38 -11.04
C ASP A 89 -5.90 6.74 -10.35
N ASP A 90 -7.03 6.99 -9.69
CA ASP A 90 -7.42 8.30 -9.18
C ASP A 90 -6.97 8.55 -7.72
N SER A 91 -6.70 7.51 -6.92
CA SER A 91 -6.48 7.65 -5.47
C SER A 91 -5.63 6.54 -4.84
N ILE A 92 -4.65 5.99 -5.56
CA ILE A 92 -3.81 4.89 -5.07
C ILE A 92 -3.15 5.13 -3.70
N ILE A 93 -2.80 6.39 -3.41
CA ILE A 93 -2.13 6.80 -2.18
C ILE A 93 -3.00 6.59 -0.93
N GLU A 94 -4.32 6.52 -1.09
CA GLU A 94 -5.28 6.31 -0.01
C GLU A 94 -5.68 4.84 0.16
N MET A 95 -5.22 3.93 -0.72
CA MET A 95 -5.50 2.50 -0.58
C MET A 95 -4.77 1.91 0.63
N ALA A 96 -5.38 0.95 1.31
CA ALA A 96 -4.66 0.15 2.30
C ALA A 96 -3.59 -0.67 1.59
N ILE A 97 -2.45 -0.89 2.25
CA ILE A 97 -1.33 -1.67 1.69
C ILE A 97 -0.88 -2.77 2.66
N PHE A 98 -0.54 -3.93 2.12
CA PHE A 98 0.10 -5.04 2.83
C PHE A 98 1.01 -5.79 1.86
N TRP A 99 1.77 -6.78 2.34
CA TRP A 99 2.78 -7.45 1.53
C TRP A 99 2.94 -8.93 1.80
N LEU A 100 3.61 -9.61 0.87
CA LEU A 100 3.96 -11.02 0.91
C LEU A 100 5.22 -11.33 0.09
N GLY A 101 5.84 -12.46 0.40
CA GLY A 101 6.96 -13.03 -0.33
C GLY A 101 8.32 -12.38 -0.04
N GLU A 102 9.28 -12.67 -0.90
CA GLU A 102 10.70 -12.35 -0.70
C GLU A 102 11.34 -11.93 -2.03
N VAL A 103 12.36 -11.07 -1.95
CA VAL A 103 13.15 -10.67 -3.12
C VAL A 103 14.36 -11.57 -3.20
N THR A 104 14.28 -12.60 -4.05
CA THR A 104 15.43 -13.45 -4.38
C THR A 104 15.55 -13.62 -5.89
N VAL A 105 16.48 -14.47 -6.31
CA VAL A 105 16.68 -14.80 -7.72
C VAL A 105 15.59 -15.70 -8.30
N ASN A 106 14.75 -16.35 -7.48
CA ASN A 106 13.68 -17.23 -7.97
C ASN A 106 12.39 -17.10 -7.16
N GLU A 107 12.22 -16.03 -6.40
CA GLU A 107 11.02 -15.79 -5.60
C GLU A 107 10.55 -14.37 -5.83
N ASN A 108 9.24 -14.22 -5.68
CA ASN A 108 8.57 -12.96 -5.91
C ASN A 108 8.25 -12.30 -4.57
N TYR A 109 8.29 -10.98 -4.57
CA TYR A 109 7.72 -10.17 -3.50
C TYR A 109 6.55 -9.38 -4.09
N ALA A 110 5.49 -9.18 -3.32
CA ALA A 110 4.38 -8.34 -3.76
C ALA A 110 3.92 -7.35 -2.69
N ASP A 111 3.80 -6.10 -3.09
CA ASP A 111 2.94 -5.13 -2.41
C ASP A 111 1.52 -5.26 -2.95
N VAL A 112 0.55 -5.42 -2.06
CA VAL A 112 -0.89 -5.46 -2.39
C VAL A 112 -1.56 -4.22 -1.85
N ARG A 113 -2.27 -3.50 -2.71
CA ARG A 113 -3.09 -2.34 -2.36
C ARG A 113 -4.56 -2.66 -2.56
N ILE A 114 -5.41 -2.29 -1.61
CA ILE A 114 -6.84 -2.55 -1.65
C ILE A 114 -7.66 -1.32 -1.26
N GLY A 115 -8.77 -1.10 -1.97
CA GLY A 115 -9.69 0.02 -1.76
C GLY A 115 -11.01 -0.25 -2.48
N TYR A 116 -12.06 0.50 -2.15
CA TYR A 116 -13.37 0.32 -2.77
C TYR A 116 -14.14 1.63 -2.98
N ASN A 117 -15.06 1.63 -3.95
CA ASN A 117 -16.03 2.70 -4.17
C ASN A 117 -17.46 2.18 -3.98
N ASP A 118 -18.47 2.84 -4.54
CA ASP A 118 -19.87 2.42 -4.44
C ASP A 118 -20.18 1.12 -5.18
N GLU A 119 -19.40 0.79 -6.21
CA GLU A 119 -19.71 -0.27 -7.19
C GLU A 119 -18.69 -1.40 -7.20
N ASN A 120 -17.43 -1.12 -6.90
CA ASN A 120 -16.31 -2.02 -7.15
C ASN A 120 -15.35 -2.12 -5.95
N LEU A 121 -14.84 -3.32 -5.76
CA LEU A 121 -13.60 -3.59 -5.03
C LEU A 121 -12.41 -3.53 -5.99
N PHE A 122 -11.36 -2.83 -5.59
CA PHE A 122 -10.12 -2.70 -6.34
C PHE A 122 -8.98 -3.36 -5.58
N VAL A 123 -8.28 -4.28 -6.24
CA VAL A 123 -7.06 -4.91 -5.71
C VAL A 123 -5.94 -4.68 -6.71
N TYR A 124 -4.87 -4.04 -6.29
CA TYR A 124 -3.68 -3.79 -7.10
C TYR A 124 -2.49 -4.52 -6.49
N THR A 125 -1.76 -5.27 -7.30
CA THR A 125 -0.55 -5.98 -6.89
C THR A 125 0.64 -5.42 -7.67
N ALA A 126 1.71 -5.10 -6.96
CA ALA A 126 2.99 -4.68 -7.51
C ALA A 126 4.01 -5.75 -7.13
N ILE A 127 4.44 -6.53 -8.12
CA ILE A 127 5.17 -7.79 -7.96
C ILE A 127 6.60 -7.59 -8.45
N PHE A 128 7.57 -7.83 -7.57
CA PHE A 128 9.00 -7.79 -7.89
C PHE A 128 9.35 -9.18 -8.38
N ASP A 129 9.70 -9.23 -9.65
CA ASP A 129 9.89 -10.48 -10.37
C ASP A 129 10.98 -10.23 -11.42
N ARG A 130 11.97 -11.11 -11.41
CA ARG A 130 13.14 -11.00 -12.26
C ARG A 130 12.85 -11.41 -13.69
N LEU A 131 12.13 -12.51 -13.93
CA LEU A 131 11.94 -13.05 -15.28
C LEU A 131 10.46 -13.20 -15.58
N LEU A 132 9.98 -12.39 -16.50
CA LEU A 132 8.56 -12.26 -16.76
C LEU A 132 8.12 -13.20 -17.88
N TRP A 133 7.29 -14.20 -17.58
CA TRP A 133 6.73 -15.12 -18.55
C TRP A 133 5.21 -15.22 -18.49
N TYR A 134 4.61 -15.19 -19.66
CA TYR A 134 3.19 -15.39 -19.82
C TYR A 134 2.85 -16.30 -21.00
N ASP A 135 1.70 -16.97 -20.90
CA ASP A 135 1.22 -17.88 -21.93
C ASP A 135 0.75 -17.12 -23.17
N THR A 136 1.44 -17.27 -24.31
CA THR A 136 0.99 -16.62 -25.55
C THR A 136 -0.28 -17.24 -26.16
N SER A 137 -0.73 -18.40 -25.67
CA SER A 137 -1.92 -19.13 -26.09
C SER A 137 -2.71 -19.62 -24.86
N PRO A 138 -3.22 -18.69 -24.02
CA PRO A 138 -3.68 -19.00 -22.67
C PRO A 138 -4.81 -20.03 -22.64
N ALA A 139 -4.66 -21.04 -21.79
CA ALA A 139 -5.71 -21.98 -21.44
C ALA A 139 -6.00 -21.91 -19.93
N VAL A 140 -7.27 -21.78 -19.55
CA VAL A 140 -7.70 -21.58 -18.14
C VAL A 140 -7.12 -22.64 -17.20
N SER A 141 -7.04 -23.89 -17.65
CA SER A 141 -6.47 -25.00 -16.88
C SER A 141 -4.98 -24.87 -16.55
N GLN A 142 -4.27 -23.97 -17.22
CA GLN A 142 -2.82 -23.77 -17.11
C GLN A 142 -2.48 -22.42 -16.48
N PHE A 143 -3.45 -21.59 -16.08
CA PHE A 143 -3.17 -20.23 -15.61
C PHE A 143 -2.19 -20.20 -14.43
N LEU A 144 -2.27 -21.20 -13.55
CA LEU A 144 -1.42 -21.32 -12.36
C LEU A 144 0.02 -21.73 -12.70
N ASP A 145 0.29 -22.17 -13.94
CA ASP A 145 1.63 -22.57 -14.39
C ASP A 145 2.47 -21.37 -14.89
N TRP A 146 1.93 -20.15 -14.86
CA TRP A 146 2.51 -18.92 -15.40
C TRP A 146 2.41 -17.77 -14.39
N ASP A 147 3.11 -16.67 -14.66
CA ASP A 147 3.02 -15.44 -13.88
C ASP A 147 1.57 -14.98 -13.78
N SER A 148 0.99 -15.19 -12.61
CA SER A 148 -0.44 -14.97 -12.39
C SER A 148 -0.74 -14.73 -10.93
N VAL A 149 -1.91 -14.15 -10.66
CA VAL A 149 -2.40 -13.97 -9.30
C VAL A 149 -3.74 -14.68 -9.17
N SER A 150 -3.85 -15.51 -8.14
CA SER A 150 -5.12 -16.05 -7.64
C SER A 150 -5.59 -15.21 -6.46
N LEU A 151 -6.75 -14.59 -6.59
CA LEU A 151 -7.41 -13.81 -5.55
C LEU A 151 -8.65 -14.55 -5.04
N PHE A 152 -8.70 -14.80 -3.74
CA PHE A 152 -9.77 -15.50 -3.06
C PHE A 152 -10.60 -14.51 -2.24
N ILE A 153 -11.92 -14.57 -2.38
CA ILE A 153 -12.85 -13.71 -1.63
C ILE A 153 -14.00 -14.56 -1.10
N LEU A 154 -14.23 -14.46 0.20
CA LEU A 154 -15.39 -15.02 0.89
C LEU A 154 -16.12 -13.84 1.56
N PRO A 155 -17.23 -13.39 0.97
CA PRO A 155 -18.08 -12.40 1.61
C PRO A 155 -18.70 -13.02 2.87
N ASP A 156 -18.57 -12.32 4.01
CA ASP A 156 -18.86 -12.78 5.39
C ASP A 156 -17.66 -13.46 6.09
N ASN A 157 -17.58 -13.29 7.42
CA ASN A 157 -16.51 -13.83 8.26
C ASN A 157 -16.83 -15.27 8.67
N LYS A 158 -16.85 -16.18 7.68
CA LYS A 158 -17.12 -17.61 7.88
C LYS A 158 -15.83 -18.43 7.89
N GLU A 159 -15.74 -19.38 8.81
CA GLU A 159 -14.57 -20.27 8.96
C GLU A 159 -14.58 -21.45 7.97
N GLN A 160 -15.58 -21.53 7.09
CA GLN A 160 -15.74 -22.59 6.10
C GLN A 160 -16.14 -22.00 4.75
N LEU A 161 -15.71 -22.65 3.66
CA LEU A 161 -16.09 -22.24 2.31
C LEU A 161 -17.61 -22.39 2.13
N VAL A 162 -18.23 -21.41 1.49
CA VAL A 162 -19.68 -21.35 1.30
C VAL A 162 -20.00 -21.61 -0.17
N THR A 163 -20.77 -22.66 -0.45
CA THR A 163 -21.19 -23.00 -1.81
C THR A 163 -21.85 -21.80 -2.48
N ASN A 164 -21.40 -21.47 -3.69
CA ASN A 164 -21.84 -20.33 -4.52
C ASN A 164 -21.60 -18.93 -3.92
N ASN A 165 -21.00 -18.81 -2.73
CA ASN A 165 -20.67 -17.55 -2.07
C ASN A 165 -19.19 -17.51 -1.65
N THR A 166 -18.33 -18.19 -2.40
CA THR A 166 -16.89 -18.11 -2.25
C THR A 166 -16.29 -18.10 -3.63
N TYR A 167 -15.40 -17.15 -3.86
CA TYR A 167 -14.98 -16.73 -5.18
C TYR A 167 -13.47 -16.86 -5.30
N ARG A 168 -13.02 -17.28 -6.48
CA ARG A 168 -11.61 -17.26 -6.88
C ARG A 168 -11.53 -16.56 -8.23
N PHE A 169 -10.71 -15.52 -8.30
CA PHE A 169 -10.39 -14.80 -9.52
C PHE A 169 -8.94 -15.08 -9.86
N ILE A 170 -8.66 -15.44 -11.10
CA ILE A 170 -7.28 -15.61 -11.58
C ILE A 170 -7.08 -14.67 -12.73
N ALA A 171 -5.96 -13.94 -12.72
CA ALA A 171 -5.51 -13.23 -13.91
C ALA A 171 -4.00 -13.38 -14.10
N GLN A 172 -3.60 -13.66 -15.33
CA GLN A 172 -2.21 -13.78 -15.75
C GLN A 172 -1.63 -12.43 -16.15
N LEU A 173 -0.31 -12.29 -16.01
CA LEU A 173 0.48 -11.34 -16.78
C LEU A 173 0.14 -11.51 -18.28
N ALA A 174 0.08 -10.40 -19.00
CA ALA A 174 0.09 -10.43 -20.46
C ALA A 174 0.62 -9.12 -21.01
N ALA A 175 1.15 -9.17 -22.23
CA ALA A 175 1.50 -7.97 -22.98
C ALA A 175 0.27 -7.08 -23.23
N GLN A 176 0.49 -5.75 -23.29
CA GLN A 176 -0.58 -4.75 -23.39
C GLN A 176 -1.43 -4.86 -24.67
N ASP A 177 -0.89 -5.46 -25.74
CA ASP A 177 -1.60 -5.68 -27.00
C ASP A 177 -2.56 -6.88 -26.96
N LYS A 178 -2.55 -7.68 -25.89
CA LYS A 178 -3.39 -8.86 -25.76
C LYS A 178 -4.78 -8.52 -25.24
N ASN A 179 -5.76 -9.31 -25.67
CA ASN A 179 -7.11 -9.22 -25.14
C ASN A 179 -7.14 -9.80 -23.71
N ARG A 180 -7.27 -8.91 -22.71
CA ARG A 180 -7.32 -9.27 -21.28
C ARG A 180 -8.38 -10.32 -20.94
N SER A 181 -9.48 -10.40 -21.69
CA SER A 181 -10.52 -11.41 -21.42
C SER A 181 -10.04 -12.85 -21.61
N GLN A 182 -8.93 -13.09 -22.33
CA GLN A 182 -8.33 -14.42 -22.52
C GLN A 182 -7.36 -14.81 -21.39
N TYR A 183 -6.98 -13.86 -20.54
CA TYR A 183 -5.95 -14.00 -19.50
C TYR A 183 -6.54 -13.87 -18.10
N GLN A 184 -7.86 -14.03 -17.98
CA GLN A 184 -8.56 -13.93 -16.72
C GLN A 184 -9.68 -14.97 -16.65
N ALA A 185 -9.90 -15.54 -15.48
CA ALA A 185 -10.94 -16.53 -15.24
C ALA A 185 -11.49 -16.37 -13.81
N ALA A 186 -12.77 -16.69 -13.67
CA ALA A 186 -13.49 -16.60 -12.40
C ALA A 186 -14.04 -17.97 -12.03
N PHE A 187 -14.08 -18.26 -10.73
CA PHE A 187 -14.56 -19.52 -10.19
C PHE A 187 -15.43 -19.28 -8.95
N ARG A 188 -16.34 -20.21 -8.70
CA ARG A 188 -17.10 -20.31 -7.45
C ARG A 188 -16.89 -21.67 -6.80
N TRP A 189 -16.88 -21.71 -5.48
CA TRP A 189 -16.84 -22.95 -4.73
C TRP A 189 -18.18 -23.72 -4.88
N SER A 190 -18.11 -24.99 -5.27
CA SER A 190 -19.29 -25.86 -5.41
C SER A 190 -19.71 -26.56 -4.13
N GLY A 191 -18.88 -26.52 -3.09
CA GLY A 191 -18.96 -27.41 -1.92
C GLY A 191 -17.87 -28.49 -1.92
N SER A 192 -17.23 -28.76 -3.07
CA SER A 192 -16.15 -29.77 -3.17
C SER A 192 -15.03 -29.40 -4.16
N SER A 193 -15.28 -28.47 -5.07
CA SER A 193 -14.32 -28.03 -6.09
C SER A 193 -14.60 -26.60 -6.53
N TRP A 194 -13.59 -25.97 -7.15
CA TRP A 194 -13.75 -24.70 -7.84
C TRP A 194 -14.34 -24.92 -9.23
N LEU A 195 -15.48 -24.31 -9.50
CA LEU A 195 -16.15 -24.37 -10.80
C LEU A 195 -16.03 -23.04 -11.52
N GLU A 196 -15.47 -23.08 -12.73
CA GLU A 196 -15.33 -21.91 -13.60
C GLU A 196 -16.70 -21.26 -13.89
N GLN A 197 -16.75 -19.94 -13.86
CA GLN A 197 -17.94 -19.13 -14.07
C GLN A 197 -17.77 -18.25 -15.31
N GLN A 198 -18.52 -18.55 -16.36
CA GLN A 198 -18.49 -17.78 -17.61
C GLN A 198 -19.18 -16.41 -17.50
N ASN A 199 -20.09 -16.25 -16.54
CA ASN A 199 -20.93 -15.05 -16.37
C ASN A 199 -20.61 -14.28 -15.09
N LEU A 200 -19.40 -14.45 -14.53
CA LEU A 200 -18.96 -13.67 -13.38
C LEU A 200 -18.09 -12.51 -13.87
N ASP A 201 -18.68 -11.32 -13.90
CA ASP A 201 -18.01 -10.14 -14.44
C ASP A 201 -16.91 -9.65 -13.51
N PHE A 202 -15.72 -9.43 -14.05
CA PHE A 202 -14.64 -8.66 -13.44
C PHE A 202 -13.67 -8.22 -14.52
N GLN A 203 -12.82 -7.23 -14.23
CA GLN A 203 -11.78 -6.78 -15.15
C GLN A 203 -10.41 -6.96 -14.52
N SER A 204 -9.43 -7.28 -15.36
CA SER A 204 -8.02 -7.28 -15.00
C SER A 204 -7.20 -6.38 -15.92
N VAL A 205 -6.24 -5.66 -15.33
CA VAL A 205 -5.25 -4.86 -16.08
C VAL A 205 -3.87 -5.29 -15.64
N SER A 206 -3.02 -5.69 -16.59
CA SER A 206 -1.62 -6.05 -16.34
C SER A 206 -0.67 -4.98 -16.88
N GLY A 207 0.43 -4.77 -16.18
CA GLY A 207 1.54 -3.91 -16.61
C GLY A 207 2.88 -4.52 -16.21
N TRP A 208 3.97 -4.12 -16.85
CA TRP A 208 5.30 -4.60 -16.51
C TRP A 208 6.38 -3.57 -16.83
N ARG A 209 7.54 -3.72 -16.20
CA ARG A 209 8.73 -2.90 -16.48
C ARG A 209 9.99 -3.75 -16.44
N GLY A 210 10.94 -3.39 -17.29
CA GLY A 210 12.22 -4.07 -17.38
C GLY A 210 12.85 -3.91 -18.76
N GLU A 211 14.17 -4.06 -18.83
CA GLU A 211 14.90 -4.04 -20.11
C GLU A 211 14.95 -5.42 -20.76
N GLY A 212 14.76 -6.49 -19.98
CA GLY A 212 14.80 -7.86 -20.45
C GLY A 212 13.67 -8.22 -21.42
N GLY A 213 12.48 -7.65 -21.22
CA GLY A 213 11.30 -7.98 -22.01
C GLY A 213 10.58 -9.23 -21.51
N LEU A 214 9.33 -9.39 -21.96
CA LEU A 214 8.50 -10.56 -21.67
C LEU A 214 8.98 -11.79 -22.45
N ASN A 215 8.86 -12.97 -21.83
CA ASN A 215 9.21 -14.28 -22.40
C ASN A 215 10.67 -14.35 -22.87
N THR A 216 11.59 -13.75 -22.09
CA THR A 216 13.03 -13.82 -22.33
C THR A 216 13.76 -14.21 -21.04
N PRO A 217 15.01 -14.73 -21.11
CA PRO A 217 15.79 -15.08 -19.93
C PRO A 217 16.54 -13.88 -19.32
N ASN A 218 16.17 -12.64 -19.67
CA ASN A 218 16.86 -11.44 -19.22
C ASN A 218 16.11 -10.79 -18.05
N ASP A 219 16.86 -10.24 -17.11
CA ASP A 219 16.32 -9.56 -15.94
C ASP A 219 15.39 -8.39 -16.31
N ASN A 220 14.26 -8.34 -15.63
CA ASN A 220 13.30 -7.25 -15.64
C ASN A 220 13.29 -6.57 -14.26
N ARG A 221 12.25 -5.77 -13.99
CA ARG A 221 12.02 -5.18 -12.66
C ARG A 221 10.81 -5.79 -11.96
N GLY A 222 9.81 -6.19 -12.73
CA GLY A 222 8.61 -6.79 -12.19
C GLY A 222 7.38 -6.44 -13.00
N TRP A 223 6.24 -6.78 -12.44
CA TRP A 223 4.95 -6.60 -13.08
C TRP A 223 3.87 -6.22 -12.07
N THR A 224 2.73 -5.81 -12.60
CA THR A 224 1.62 -5.30 -11.82
C THR A 224 0.34 -5.90 -12.35
N LEU A 225 -0.61 -6.14 -11.45
CA LEU A 225 -1.93 -6.63 -11.80
C LEU A 225 -2.99 -5.97 -10.95
N LYS A 226 -4.01 -5.45 -11.62
CA LYS A 226 -5.17 -4.80 -11.03
C LYS A 226 -6.42 -5.63 -11.29
N PHE A 227 -7.17 -5.95 -10.25
CA PHE A 227 -8.53 -6.48 -10.31
C PHE A 227 -9.53 -5.35 -10.06
N ILE A 228 -10.57 -5.29 -10.88
CA ILE A 228 -11.77 -4.47 -10.66
C ILE A 228 -12.95 -5.44 -10.57
N ILE A 229 -13.50 -5.61 -9.37
CA ILE A 229 -14.55 -6.59 -9.08
C ILE A 229 -15.83 -5.85 -8.70
N PRO A 230 -16.85 -5.85 -9.56
CA PRO A 230 -18.16 -5.32 -9.20
C PRO A 230 -18.76 -6.06 -8.00
N PHE A 231 -19.32 -5.34 -7.06
CA PHE A 231 -20.05 -5.92 -5.93
C PHE A 231 -21.24 -6.77 -6.39
N SER A 232 -21.85 -6.41 -7.52
CA SER A 232 -22.92 -7.20 -8.17
C SER A 232 -22.47 -8.60 -8.56
N SER A 233 -21.21 -8.78 -8.97
CA SER A 233 -20.63 -10.10 -9.26
C SER A 233 -20.51 -10.96 -8.00
N LEU A 234 -20.29 -10.33 -6.85
CA LEU A 234 -20.23 -10.95 -5.53
C LEU A 234 -21.61 -11.12 -4.88
N GLY A 235 -22.71 -10.81 -5.59
CA GLY A 235 -24.07 -10.95 -5.10
C GLY A 235 -24.60 -9.75 -4.29
N TYR A 236 -23.88 -8.62 -4.29
CA TYR A 236 -24.25 -7.41 -3.55
C TYR A 236 -24.78 -6.33 -4.50
N GLN A 237 -25.88 -5.67 -4.13
CA GLN A 237 -26.44 -4.56 -4.93
C GLN A 237 -25.75 -3.22 -4.67
N THR A 238 -25.06 -3.10 -3.55
CA THR A 238 -24.34 -1.91 -3.09
C THR A 238 -23.02 -2.34 -2.45
N LYS A 239 -22.11 -1.40 -2.23
CA LYS A 239 -20.93 -1.63 -1.38
C LYS A 239 -21.30 -2.22 -0.01
N PRO A 240 -20.40 -3.01 0.61
CA PRO A 240 -20.58 -3.48 1.98
C PRO A 240 -20.78 -2.33 2.96
N SER A 241 -21.58 -2.57 4.00
CA SER A 241 -21.70 -1.65 5.13
C SER A 241 -20.35 -1.50 5.83
N GLU A 242 -20.13 -0.35 6.46
CA GLU A 242 -18.94 -0.13 7.26
C GLU A 242 -18.83 -1.19 8.38
N ASP A 243 -17.59 -1.53 8.72
CA ASP A 243 -17.18 -2.58 9.68
C ASP A 243 -17.60 -4.01 9.32
N THR A 244 -18.14 -4.23 8.12
CA THR A 244 -18.38 -5.59 7.61
C THR A 244 -17.04 -6.30 7.44
N ILE A 245 -16.92 -7.52 7.96
CA ILE A 245 -15.74 -8.36 7.80
C ILE A 245 -15.95 -9.40 6.71
N TRP A 246 -15.06 -9.41 5.71
CA TRP A 246 -14.91 -10.47 4.72
C TRP A 246 -13.62 -11.23 4.94
N LYS A 247 -13.47 -12.37 4.27
CA LYS A 247 -12.18 -13.08 4.21
C LYS A 247 -11.56 -12.98 2.82
N MET A 248 -10.23 -12.89 2.78
CA MET A 248 -9.43 -12.76 1.58
C MET A 248 -8.16 -13.60 1.67
N GLY A 249 -7.72 -14.10 0.53
CA GLY A 249 -6.36 -14.59 0.35
C GLY A 249 -5.83 -14.30 -1.03
N ILE A 250 -4.52 -14.28 -1.16
CA ILE A 250 -3.82 -14.08 -2.43
C ILE A 250 -2.76 -15.14 -2.59
N ILE A 251 -2.62 -15.65 -3.81
CA ILE A 251 -1.44 -16.39 -4.25
C ILE A 251 -0.85 -15.68 -5.48
N VAL A 252 0.46 -15.46 -5.47
CA VAL A 252 1.26 -15.04 -6.63
C VAL A 252 1.99 -16.28 -7.14
N HIS A 253 1.67 -16.64 -8.39
CA HIS A 253 2.28 -17.74 -9.13
C HIS A 253 3.41 -17.19 -10.00
N ASP A 254 4.41 -18.04 -10.23
CA ASP A 254 5.64 -17.64 -10.91
C ASP A 254 6.08 -18.63 -11.97
N ARG A 255 6.61 -18.10 -13.07
CA ARG A 255 7.29 -18.89 -14.11
C ARG A 255 8.47 -18.14 -14.69
N ASP A 256 9.67 -18.52 -14.30
CA ASP A 256 10.90 -17.96 -14.87
C ASP A 256 11.36 -18.53 -16.24
N TYR A 257 10.72 -19.60 -16.75
CA TYR A 257 11.25 -20.36 -17.90
C TYR A 257 10.17 -20.95 -18.80
N PHE A 258 10.51 -21.19 -20.08
CA PHE A 258 9.61 -21.89 -21.01
C PHE A 258 9.27 -23.31 -20.55
N GLU A 259 10.23 -24.06 -19.99
CA GLU A 259 9.98 -25.37 -19.40
C GLU A 259 9.54 -25.19 -17.93
N PRO A 260 8.46 -25.89 -17.49
CA PRO A 260 7.99 -25.74 -16.11
C PRO A 260 9.10 -26.10 -15.12
N ARG A 261 9.40 -25.17 -14.22
CA ARG A 261 10.17 -25.43 -13.00
C ARG A 261 9.24 -25.19 -11.82
N ASN A 262 9.37 -26.01 -10.79
CA ASN A 262 8.66 -25.78 -9.53
C ASN A 262 9.30 -24.58 -8.83
N ILE A 263 8.67 -23.41 -8.96
CA ILE A 263 8.98 -22.21 -8.19
C ILE A 263 7.87 -22.07 -7.14
N PRO A 264 8.20 -21.92 -5.85
CA PRO A 264 7.19 -21.82 -4.81
C PRO A 264 6.31 -20.57 -5.00
N ASP A 265 5.01 -20.80 -5.00
CA ASP A 265 4.01 -19.75 -4.87
C ASP A 265 4.23 -18.91 -3.62
N GLN A 266 3.95 -17.62 -3.73
CA GLN A 266 3.97 -16.69 -2.61
C GLN A 266 2.53 -16.38 -2.21
N GLN A 267 2.24 -16.38 -0.92
CA GLN A 267 0.85 -16.31 -0.46
C GLN A 267 0.63 -15.36 0.71
N TRP A 268 -0.58 -14.80 0.77
CA TRP A 268 -1.06 -14.00 1.89
C TRP A 268 -2.43 -14.51 2.36
N PRO A 269 -2.62 -14.71 3.68
CA PRO A 269 -1.59 -14.69 4.74
C PRO A 269 -0.51 -15.76 4.56
N GLN A 270 0.60 -15.69 5.29
CA GLN A 270 1.71 -16.65 5.18
C GLN A 270 1.27 -18.13 5.30
N ASN A 271 0.27 -18.41 6.16
CA ASN A 271 -0.29 -19.75 6.36
C ASN A 271 -1.57 -20.02 5.56
N PHE A 272 -1.82 -19.24 4.50
CA PHE A 272 -3.01 -19.36 3.67
C PHE A 272 -3.19 -20.79 3.17
N LEU A 273 -4.45 -21.24 3.20
CA LEU A 273 -4.88 -22.49 2.60
C LEU A 273 -6.20 -22.27 1.87
N GLU A 274 -6.20 -22.50 0.56
CA GLU A 274 -7.34 -22.29 -0.33
C GLU A 274 -8.63 -22.96 0.16
N THR A 275 -8.53 -24.14 0.78
CA THR A 275 -9.68 -24.91 1.26
C THR A 275 -10.08 -24.65 2.71
N ASN A 276 -9.38 -23.75 3.41
CA ASN A 276 -9.61 -23.48 4.83
C ASN A 276 -9.68 -21.97 5.14
N PRO A 277 -10.89 -21.38 5.13
CA PRO A 277 -11.08 -19.97 5.43
C PRO A 277 -10.63 -19.52 6.82
N SER A 278 -10.45 -20.44 7.76
CA SER A 278 -9.83 -20.10 9.05
C SER A 278 -8.36 -19.69 8.96
N GLN A 279 -7.73 -19.84 7.80
CA GLN A 279 -6.37 -19.39 7.51
C GLN A 279 -6.34 -18.24 6.49
N TRP A 280 -7.49 -17.67 6.15
CA TRP A 280 -7.58 -16.50 5.28
C TRP A 280 -7.45 -15.24 6.11
N GLY A 281 -6.93 -14.18 5.49
CA GLY A 281 -6.92 -12.85 6.09
C GLY A 281 -8.32 -12.27 6.14
N ASN A 282 -8.53 -11.30 7.01
CA ASN A 282 -9.78 -10.58 7.17
C ASN A 282 -9.68 -9.22 6.47
N LEU A 283 -10.79 -8.77 5.89
CA LEU A 283 -10.98 -7.42 5.36
C LEU A 283 -12.09 -6.75 6.14
N SER A 284 -11.83 -5.61 6.79
CA SER A 284 -12.88 -4.75 7.34
C SER A 284 -13.13 -3.59 6.39
N PHE A 285 -14.38 -3.37 5.98
CA PHE A 285 -14.73 -2.28 5.08
C PHE A 285 -14.97 -0.98 5.86
N GLY A 286 -14.26 0.09 5.55
CA GLY A 286 -14.55 1.42 6.12
C GLY A 286 -13.32 2.11 6.70
N ALA A 287 -13.55 2.92 7.73
CA ALA A 287 -12.49 3.69 8.38
C ALA A 287 -11.51 2.79 9.14
N LEU A 288 -10.32 3.33 9.39
CA LEU A 288 -9.38 2.77 10.35
C LEU A 288 -10.04 2.72 11.75
N PRO A 289 -9.65 1.76 12.59
CA PRO A 289 -10.23 1.62 13.92
C PRO A 289 -9.94 2.88 14.74
N SER A 290 -10.93 3.34 15.49
CA SER A 290 -10.77 4.39 16.49
C SER A 290 -11.41 3.94 17.79
N MET A 291 -10.78 4.25 18.93
CA MET A 291 -11.43 4.06 20.21
C MET A 291 -12.38 5.23 20.45
N GLN A 292 -13.66 4.92 20.63
CA GLN A 292 -14.56 5.88 21.26
C GLN A 292 -14.26 5.92 22.75
N MET A 293 -13.74 7.05 23.21
CA MET A 293 -13.51 7.31 24.63
C MET A 293 -14.83 7.24 25.39
N SER A 294 -14.98 6.29 26.30
CA SER A 294 -16.00 6.41 27.34
C SER A 294 -15.51 7.43 28.34
N ASP A 295 -16.25 8.54 28.47
CA ASP A 295 -15.99 9.65 29.40
C ASP A 295 -16.23 9.25 30.88
N THR A 296 -15.96 7.99 31.22
CA THR A 296 -16.04 7.44 32.58
C THR A 296 -14.80 7.87 33.33
N GLY A 297 -14.72 9.17 33.60
CA GLY A 297 -13.76 9.72 34.56
C GLY A 297 -13.92 9.02 35.91
N THR A 298 -12.79 8.66 36.52
CA THR A 298 -12.59 8.60 37.99
C THR A 298 -11.19 8.11 38.41
N ALA A 299 -10.37 7.54 37.52
CA ALA A 299 -8.97 7.21 37.83
C ALA A 299 -8.02 8.37 37.47
N GLU A 300 -6.97 8.59 38.28
CA GLU A 300 -5.88 9.50 37.90
C GLU A 300 -5.10 8.86 36.74
N ASP A 301 -5.03 9.57 35.60
CA ASP A 301 -4.26 9.12 34.45
C ASP A 301 -2.77 9.04 34.80
N THR A 302 -2.16 7.89 34.49
CA THR A 302 -0.72 7.72 34.51
C THR A 302 -0.16 8.05 33.13
N SER A 303 0.84 8.93 33.08
CA SER A 303 1.57 9.25 31.85
C SER A 303 2.85 8.44 31.75
N LEU A 304 3.06 7.82 30.59
CA LEU A 304 4.25 7.05 30.26
C LEU A 304 4.84 7.55 28.94
N LEU A 305 6.15 7.78 28.93
CA LEU A 305 6.93 8.10 27.73
C LEU A 305 7.93 6.98 27.48
N LEU A 306 7.78 6.32 26.33
CA LEU A 306 8.70 5.30 25.85
C LEU A 306 9.54 5.92 24.73
N ARG A 307 10.85 6.04 24.95
CA ARG A 307 11.84 6.54 23.99
C ARG A 307 13.21 5.99 24.34
N GLU A 308 13.97 5.60 23.32
CA GLU A 308 15.32 5.05 23.47
C GLU A 308 16.21 5.86 24.43
N GLY A 309 16.78 5.17 25.41
CA GLY A 309 17.72 5.70 26.40
C GLY A 309 17.07 6.50 27.54
N ILE A 310 15.78 6.86 27.45
CA ILE A 310 15.08 7.54 28.55
C ILE A 310 14.66 6.50 29.58
N ASN A 311 15.06 6.68 30.84
CA ASN A 311 14.75 5.76 31.96
C ASN A 311 15.15 4.29 31.71
N GLY A 312 16.14 4.04 30.86
CA GLY A 312 16.58 2.69 30.50
C GLY A 312 15.66 1.95 29.52
N VAL A 313 14.70 2.66 28.89
CA VAL A 313 13.88 2.11 27.81
C VAL A 313 14.77 1.81 26.61
N ILE A 314 14.58 0.62 26.02
CA ILE A 314 15.18 0.19 24.77
C ILE A 314 14.07 0.19 23.71
N VAL A 315 14.27 0.86 22.58
CA VAL A 315 13.35 0.97 21.45
C VAL A 315 14.10 0.52 20.19
N PRO A 316 14.18 -0.80 19.93
CA PRO A 316 14.80 -1.32 18.72
C PRO A 316 14.08 -0.78 17.49
N ASP A 317 14.83 -0.31 16.50
CA ASP A 317 14.27 0.18 15.25
C ASP A 317 15.15 -0.09 14.02
N ALA A 318 14.52 -0.30 12.87
CA ALA A 318 15.27 -0.65 11.67
C ALA A 318 14.58 -0.18 10.41
N SER A 319 15.40 0.27 9.45
CA SER A 319 14.96 0.51 8.08
C SER A 319 15.33 -0.68 7.20
N VAL A 320 14.42 -1.10 6.34
CA VAL A 320 14.65 -2.18 5.37
C VAL A 320 14.32 -1.70 3.95
N GLY A 321 14.99 -2.27 2.96
CA GLY A 321 14.84 -1.92 1.55
C GLY A 321 15.91 -0.97 1.05
N GLY A 322 15.53 0.05 0.27
CA GLY A 322 16.44 0.94 -0.45
C GLY A 322 17.14 2.02 0.38
N ASN A 323 16.59 2.37 1.54
CA ASN A 323 16.98 3.55 2.31
C ASN A 323 16.99 4.82 1.41
N SER A 324 17.81 5.81 1.72
CA SER A 324 17.89 7.12 1.05
C SER A 324 18.64 7.10 -0.28
N THR A 325 19.30 5.99 -0.62
CA THR A 325 20.14 5.85 -1.82
C THR A 325 19.55 4.89 -2.85
N CYS A 326 18.32 4.38 -2.63
CA CYS A 326 17.73 3.33 -3.45
C CYS A 326 18.62 2.10 -3.60
N ALA A 327 19.37 1.78 -2.53
CA ALA A 327 20.36 0.72 -2.49
C ALA A 327 21.34 0.79 -3.67
N GLU A 328 21.88 1.98 -3.94
CA GLU A 328 22.90 2.18 -4.96
C GLU A 328 24.08 1.21 -4.77
N GLY A 329 24.53 0.61 -5.87
CA GLY A 329 25.77 -0.19 -5.91
C GLY A 329 25.64 -1.65 -5.49
N ILE A 330 24.44 -2.15 -5.19
CA ILE A 330 24.21 -3.58 -4.91
C ILE A 330 23.35 -4.25 -5.97
N ASN A 331 23.43 -5.58 -6.04
CA ASN A 331 22.59 -6.38 -6.91
C ASN A 331 21.19 -6.56 -6.32
N PHE A 332 20.17 -6.18 -7.07
CA PHE A 332 18.79 -6.18 -6.60
C PHE A 332 18.22 -7.58 -6.32
N TRP A 333 18.65 -8.60 -7.06
CA TRP A 333 18.09 -9.96 -6.94
C TRP A 333 18.85 -10.85 -5.97
N THR A 334 20.08 -10.50 -5.61
CA THR A 334 20.96 -11.33 -4.75
C THR A 334 21.38 -10.66 -3.44
N GLU A 335 21.31 -9.34 -3.34
CA GLU A 335 21.79 -8.59 -2.16
C GLU A 335 20.71 -7.72 -1.53
N TRP A 336 19.84 -7.08 -2.32
CA TRP A 336 18.88 -6.08 -1.81
C TRP A 336 17.90 -6.62 -0.78
N GLY A 337 17.28 -7.79 -1.03
CA GLY A 337 16.32 -8.40 -0.09
C GLY A 337 16.92 -8.77 1.27
N ALA A 338 18.25 -8.94 1.32
CA ALA A 338 19.02 -9.31 2.51
C ALA A 338 19.81 -8.14 3.12
N LYS A 339 19.67 -6.92 2.59
CA LYS A 339 20.43 -5.76 3.04
C LYS A 339 19.97 -5.30 4.43
N THR A 340 20.94 -5.08 5.31
CA THR A 340 20.78 -4.41 6.62
C THR A 340 21.52 -3.07 6.64
N TYR A 341 21.15 -2.21 7.59
CA TYR A 341 21.74 -0.89 7.82
C TYR A 341 22.11 -0.69 9.31
N PRO A 342 23.08 -1.47 9.87
CA PRO A 342 23.39 -1.42 11.30
C PRO A 342 24.29 -0.24 11.69
N ASP A 343 24.96 0.39 10.73
CA ASP A 343 26.00 1.39 10.97
C ASP A 343 25.54 2.82 10.63
N PRO A 344 26.09 3.85 11.29
CA PRO A 344 25.88 5.24 10.92
C PRO A 344 26.55 5.62 9.59
N PRO A 345 26.02 6.62 8.86
CA PRO A 345 24.84 7.42 9.18
C PRO A 345 23.49 6.77 8.81
N GLU A 346 23.49 5.63 8.12
CA GLU A 346 22.29 5.00 7.60
C GLU A 346 21.35 4.52 8.70
N ASN A 347 21.90 3.98 9.79
CA ASN A 347 21.11 3.57 10.96
C ASN A 347 20.50 4.75 11.73
N MET A 348 20.95 6.00 11.49
CA MET A 348 20.42 7.23 12.10
C MET A 348 19.23 7.82 11.32
N THR A 349 18.91 7.26 10.16
CA THR A 349 17.88 7.78 9.25
C THR A 349 16.90 6.68 8.89
N MET A 350 15.62 6.86 9.25
CA MET A 350 14.56 6.06 8.67
C MET A 350 14.02 6.69 7.40
N VAL A 351 13.72 5.84 6.42
CA VAL A 351 13.08 6.24 5.16
C VAL A 351 11.80 5.47 4.99
N VAL A 352 10.70 6.19 4.79
CA VAL A 352 9.42 5.60 4.35
C VAL A 352 9.18 6.03 2.92
N GLN A 353 9.15 5.07 1.99
CA GLN A 353 8.98 5.37 0.57
C GLN A 353 8.36 4.19 -0.20
N ASN A 354 7.35 4.49 -1.02
CA ASN A 354 6.77 3.59 -2.03
C ASN A 354 6.39 4.42 -3.27
N GLN A 355 6.19 3.77 -4.42
CA GLN A 355 5.79 4.41 -5.67
C GLN A 355 4.89 3.48 -6.51
N ARG A 356 4.31 3.97 -7.62
CA ARG A 356 3.51 3.13 -8.54
C ARG A 356 4.35 2.48 -9.64
N ASP A 357 5.41 3.12 -10.11
CA ASP A 357 6.27 2.52 -11.14
C ASP A 357 7.06 1.37 -10.53
N ILE A 358 6.73 0.15 -10.96
CA ILE A 358 7.38 -1.07 -10.48
C ILE A 358 8.86 -1.11 -10.86
N ALA A 359 9.35 -0.27 -11.78
CA ALA A 359 10.78 -0.21 -12.06
C ALA A 359 11.63 0.34 -10.89
N ASP A 360 11.01 1.12 -10.00
CA ASP A 360 11.70 1.89 -8.95
C ASP A 360 11.58 1.24 -7.55
N TRP A 361 11.11 -0.01 -7.48
CA TRP A 361 11.08 -0.76 -6.22
C TRP A 361 12.39 -0.82 -5.44
N PRO A 362 13.61 -0.73 -6.05
CA PRO A 362 14.84 -0.65 -5.27
C PRO A 362 14.92 0.57 -4.34
N CYS A 363 14.10 1.60 -4.59
CA CYS A 363 13.94 2.76 -3.73
C CYS A 363 12.93 2.57 -2.59
N TYR A 364 12.18 1.46 -2.58
CA TYR A 364 11.12 1.26 -1.59
C TYR A 364 11.75 1.00 -0.23
N SER A 365 11.19 1.61 0.81
CA SER A 365 11.73 1.52 2.16
C SER A 365 10.61 1.46 3.19
N LYS A 366 10.72 0.50 4.10
CA LYS A 366 9.86 0.36 5.28
C LYS A 366 10.67 0.63 6.53
N TYR A 367 9.97 1.00 7.60
CA TYR A 367 10.56 1.20 8.91
C TYR A 367 9.83 0.36 9.95
N PHE A 368 10.58 -0.29 10.84
CA PHE A 368 10.08 -1.13 11.92
C PHE A 368 10.54 -0.57 13.26
N VAL A 369 9.68 -0.60 14.27
CA VAL A 369 9.99 -0.11 15.62
C VAL A 369 9.23 -0.90 16.68
N GLN A 370 9.88 -1.21 17.80
CA GLN A 370 9.27 -1.87 18.95
C GLN A 370 9.29 -0.97 20.19
N PHE A 371 8.17 -0.92 20.92
CA PHE A 371 8.10 -0.24 22.21
C PHE A 371 7.73 -1.22 23.33
N PRO A 372 8.48 -1.25 24.45
CA PRO A 372 8.13 -2.09 25.60
C PRO A 372 6.95 -1.47 26.36
N ILE A 373 5.86 -2.21 26.46
CA ILE A 373 4.60 -1.80 27.12
C ILE A 373 4.27 -2.67 28.34
N ASP A 374 5.22 -3.47 28.82
CA ASP A 374 5.15 -4.37 29.98
C ASP A 374 4.88 -3.62 31.29
N SER A 375 5.33 -2.36 31.39
CA SER A 375 5.05 -1.49 32.54
C SER A 375 3.57 -1.08 32.68
N ILE A 376 2.76 -1.29 31.63
CA ILE A 376 1.33 -1.00 31.63
C ILE A 376 0.58 -2.27 32.08
N PRO A 377 -0.27 -2.21 33.11
CA PRO A 377 -1.10 -3.35 33.50
C PRO A 377 -2.01 -3.85 32.37
N ASP A 378 -2.21 -5.16 32.25
CA ASP A 378 -3.01 -5.76 31.16
C ASP A 378 -4.47 -5.28 31.13
N ASN A 379 -5.03 -4.94 32.29
CA ASN A 379 -6.40 -4.42 32.41
C ASN A 379 -6.48 -2.89 32.37
N ALA A 380 -5.39 -2.19 32.04
CA ALA A 380 -5.39 -0.75 31.91
C ALA A 380 -6.31 -0.29 30.76
N ILE A 381 -6.97 0.84 30.99
CA ILE A 381 -7.74 1.54 29.97
C ILE A 381 -6.80 2.57 29.36
N ILE A 382 -6.54 2.46 28.06
CA ILE A 382 -5.68 3.38 27.32
C ILE A 382 -6.55 4.57 26.86
N ASN A 383 -6.29 5.72 27.45
CA ASN A 383 -7.02 6.97 27.16
C ASN A 383 -6.40 7.72 25.99
N ASN A 384 -5.09 7.62 25.82
CA ASN A 384 -4.37 8.14 24.65
C ASN A 384 -3.10 7.33 24.46
N ALA A 385 -2.77 6.97 23.22
CA ALA A 385 -1.41 6.62 22.86
C ALA A 385 -1.02 7.31 21.56
N THR A 386 0.12 8.01 21.56
CA THR A 386 0.59 8.78 20.40
C THR A 386 2.01 8.35 20.03
N LEU A 387 2.19 7.84 18.81
CA LEU A 387 3.50 7.69 18.19
C LEU A 387 3.94 9.04 17.61
N THR A 388 5.12 9.50 17.99
CA THR A 388 5.74 10.75 17.52
C THR A 388 7.03 10.45 16.76
N LEU A 389 7.12 10.94 15.52
CA LEU A 389 8.33 10.93 14.69
C LEU A 389 8.70 12.35 14.25
N HIS A 390 9.98 12.59 13.96
CA HIS A 390 10.48 13.90 13.50
C HIS A 390 11.09 13.82 12.11
N GLN A 391 10.41 14.46 11.16
CA GLN A 391 10.85 14.55 9.77
C GLN A 391 11.93 15.62 9.62
N PHE A 392 13.07 15.27 9.06
CA PHE A 392 14.14 16.23 8.79
C PHE A 392 14.45 16.41 7.29
N GLY A 393 13.91 15.53 6.44
CA GLY A 393 14.08 15.60 5.00
C GLY A 393 13.04 14.81 4.21
N ASN A 394 13.22 14.78 2.89
CA ASN A 394 12.43 14.01 1.95
C ASN A 394 13.21 13.80 0.65
N SER A 395 12.77 12.83 -0.14
CA SER A 395 13.22 12.64 -1.51
C SER A 395 12.79 13.82 -2.38
N GLY A 396 13.59 14.18 -3.38
CA GLY A 396 13.29 15.26 -4.33
C GLY A 396 13.67 16.67 -3.85
N THR A 397 13.57 17.63 -4.76
CA THR A 397 13.91 19.04 -4.56
C THR A 397 12.71 19.92 -4.92
N GLN A 398 12.27 20.76 -3.98
CA GLN A 398 11.11 21.64 -4.20
C GLN A 398 11.35 22.59 -5.38
N GLY A 399 10.40 22.64 -6.31
CA GLY A 399 10.46 23.49 -7.51
C GLY A 399 11.26 22.91 -8.67
N ASP A 400 11.85 21.73 -8.52
CA ASP A 400 12.46 20.99 -9.62
C ASP A 400 11.38 20.39 -10.53
N ALA A 401 11.55 20.48 -11.85
CA ALA A 401 10.55 20.02 -12.80
C ALA A 401 10.48 18.48 -12.93
N VAL A 402 11.54 17.77 -12.52
CA VAL A 402 11.67 16.31 -12.62
C VAL A 402 11.62 15.70 -11.22
N PHE A 403 12.37 16.29 -10.28
CA PHE A 403 12.55 15.77 -8.93
C PHE A 403 11.61 16.42 -7.92
N GLN A 404 10.44 16.90 -8.36
CA GLN A 404 9.47 17.54 -7.46
C GLN A 404 9.05 16.54 -6.36
N PRO A 405 9.17 16.91 -5.07
CA PRO A 405 8.67 16.08 -4.00
C PRO A 405 7.14 16.14 -3.90
N TYR A 406 6.55 15.03 -3.51
CA TYR A 406 5.10 14.90 -3.30
C TYR A 406 4.76 14.55 -1.86
N ARG A 407 3.53 14.87 -1.44
CA ARG A 407 2.98 14.41 -0.16
C ARG A 407 2.92 12.87 -0.14
N SER A 408 3.01 12.32 1.06
CA SER A 408 2.88 10.88 1.31
C SER A 408 1.72 10.62 2.27
N ILE A 409 1.05 9.47 2.16
CA ILE A 409 0.20 8.94 3.23
C ILE A 409 0.93 7.77 3.86
N ILE A 410 1.49 8.00 5.04
CA ILE A 410 2.21 6.99 5.81
C ILE A 410 1.21 6.28 6.72
N GLN A 411 1.11 4.97 6.53
CA GLN A 411 0.30 4.05 7.31
C GLN A 411 1.17 3.37 8.38
N VAL A 412 0.55 3.06 9.51
CA VAL A 412 1.15 2.33 10.63
C VAL A 412 0.46 0.99 10.75
N PHE A 413 1.25 -0.07 10.89
CA PHE A 413 0.80 -1.44 10.94
C PHE A 413 1.24 -2.11 12.24
N LEU A 414 0.39 -2.94 12.83
CA LEU A 414 0.81 -3.94 13.80
C LEU A 414 1.50 -5.10 13.07
N THR A 415 2.58 -5.61 13.66
CA THR A 415 3.35 -6.76 13.15
C THR A 415 3.74 -7.70 14.30
N ASP A 416 4.31 -8.86 13.98
CA ASP A 416 4.94 -9.71 14.99
C ASP A 416 6.17 -8.99 15.61
N SER A 417 6.49 -9.31 16.86
CA SER A 417 7.63 -8.77 17.59
C SER A 417 8.87 -9.66 17.55
N ASN A 418 8.83 -10.78 16.82
CA ASN A 418 9.91 -11.77 16.74
C ASN A 418 11.11 -11.39 15.84
N TRP A 419 11.31 -10.10 15.56
CA TRP A 419 12.42 -9.60 14.74
C TRP A 419 13.48 -8.90 15.60
N GLU A 420 14.71 -8.90 15.09
CA GLU A 420 15.89 -8.32 15.75
C GLU A 420 16.52 -7.24 14.87
N GLU A 421 16.75 -6.06 15.45
CA GLU A 421 17.22 -4.83 14.79
C GLU A 421 18.42 -5.00 13.86
N ASN A 422 19.43 -5.76 14.29
CA ASN A 422 20.66 -5.94 13.52
C ASN A 422 20.58 -7.02 12.44
N SER A 423 19.44 -7.70 12.30
CA SER A 423 19.27 -8.83 11.37
C SER A 423 17.99 -8.79 10.54
N ILE A 424 17.07 -7.86 10.83
CA ILE A 424 15.89 -7.65 10.02
C ILE A 424 16.29 -7.11 8.64
N THR A 425 15.71 -7.69 7.60
CA THR A 425 15.89 -7.37 6.19
C THR A 425 14.51 -7.25 5.54
N TRP A 426 14.47 -6.90 4.26
CA TRP A 426 13.20 -6.91 3.53
C TRP A 426 12.56 -8.31 3.50
N ASN A 427 13.36 -9.36 3.30
CA ASN A 427 12.88 -10.74 3.12
C ASN A 427 12.44 -11.42 4.43
N ASN A 428 13.03 -11.08 5.58
CA ASN A 428 12.66 -11.69 6.86
C ASN A 428 11.79 -10.78 7.75
N ALA A 429 11.44 -9.58 7.27
CA ALA A 429 10.56 -8.68 8.00
C ALA A 429 9.17 -9.31 8.22
N PRO A 430 8.53 -9.08 9.38
CA PRO A 430 7.23 -9.67 9.66
C PRO A 430 6.16 -9.13 8.70
N GLN A 431 5.15 -9.97 8.43
CA GLN A 431 3.96 -9.55 7.68
C GLN A 431 3.11 -8.55 8.48
N VAL A 432 2.27 -7.80 7.75
CA VAL A 432 1.23 -6.97 8.36
C VAL A 432 0.21 -7.86 9.07
N LEU A 433 -0.06 -7.54 10.34
CA LEU A 433 -1.19 -8.10 11.09
C LEU A 433 -2.41 -7.19 11.01
N GLU A 434 -2.23 -5.87 11.09
CA GLU A 434 -3.33 -4.91 10.94
C GLU A 434 -2.84 -3.51 10.61
N ASN A 435 -3.53 -2.77 9.73
CA ASN A 435 -3.33 -1.34 9.55
C ASN A 435 -4.17 -0.55 10.58
N VAL A 436 -3.51 0.24 11.42
CA VAL A 436 -4.14 0.83 12.61
C VAL A 436 -4.19 2.35 12.62
N ALA A 437 -3.30 3.01 11.87
CA ALA A 437 -3.27 4.46 11.77
C ALA A 437 -2.73 4.92 10.42
N SER A 438 -3.03 6.15 10.02
CA SER A 438 -2.41 6.78 8.87
C SER A 438 -2.29 8.30 9.06
N LYS A 439 -1.35 8.91 8.35
CA LYS A 439 -1.16 10.37 8.37
C LYS A 439 -0.64 10.85 7.03
N GLN A 440 -1.18 11.97 6.56
CA GLN A 440 -0.57 12.72 5.47
C GLN A 440 0.67 13.44 5.98
N VAL A 441 1.80 13.25 5.29
CA VAL A 441 3.06 13.93 5.56
C VAL A 441 3.48 14.72 4.33
N ASP A 442 3.58 16.03 4.48
CA ASP A 442 3.99 16.93 3.41
C ASP A 442 5.53 16.95 3.24
N PRO A 443 6.03 17.22 2.03
CA PRO A 443 7.46 17.41 1.82
C PRO A 443 7.92 18.72 2.47
N LEU A 444 9.18 18.74 2.92
CA LEU A 444 9.83 19.92 3.44
C LEU A 444 10.39 20.74 2.27
N VAL A 445 10.30 22.06 2.40
CA VAL A 445 10.86 22.99 1.40
C VAL A 445 12.36 23.19 1.61
N GLU A 446 12.79 23.18 2.87
CA GLU A 446 14.18 23.31 3.30
C GLU A 446 14.39 22.53 4.60
N PHE A 447 15.65 22.36 5.00
CA PHE A 447 15.98 21.69 6.26
C PHE A 447 15.41 22.50 7.45
N PRO A 448 14.54 21.91 8.29
CA PRO A 448 13.80 22.63 9.33
C PRO A 448 14.62 22.92 10.61
N ASN A 449 15.92 22.58 10.62
CA ASN A 449 16.72 22.36 11.82
C ASN A 449 16.26 21.17 12.67
N TRP A 450 17.13 20.75 13.59
CA TRP A 450 16.82 19.70 14.56
C TRP A 450 15.84 20.22 15.63
N PRO A 451 14.90 19.38 16.12
CA PRO A 451 14.79 17.93 15.87
C PRO A 451 14.13 17.52 14.56
N GLY A 452 13.62 18.47 13.78
CA GLY A 452 12.77 18.21 12.62
C GLY A 452 11.32 18.60 12.87
N VAL A 453 10.47 18.41 11.86
CA VAL A 453 9.03 18.62 11.95
C VAL A 453 8.37 17.40 12.61
N ARG A 454 7.68 17.64 13.73
CA ARG A 454 6.96 16.63 14.50
C ARG A 454 5.72 16.12 13.74
N HIS A 455 5.55 14.80 13.71
CA HIS A 455 4.38 14.12 13.21
C HIS A 455 3.86 13.09 14.22
N ASP A 456 2.56 13.14 14.47
CA ASP A 456 1.88 12.31 15.47
C ASP A 456 0.85 11.37 14.83
N TRP A 457 0.87 10.09 15.20
CA TRP A 457 -0.15 9.09 14.88
C TRP A 457 -0.85 8.64 16.16
N ASP A 458 -2.18 8.54 16.11
CA ASP A 458 -2.98 7.98 17.20
C ASP A 458 -2.89 6.45 17.16
N LEU A 459 -2.33 5.87 18.23
CA LEU A 459 -2.19 4.44 18.45
C LEU A 459 -3.00 3.95 19.65
N THR A 460 -3.95 4.74 20.14
CA THR A 460 -4.76 4.41 21.33
C THR A 460 -5.39 3.03 21.20
N TYR A 461 -6.04 2.75 20.07
CA TYR A 461 -6.60 1.44 19.75
C TYR A 461 -5.53 0.33 19.72
N ALA A 462 -4.39 0.58 19.06
CA ALA A 462 -3.35 -0.42 18.88
C ALA A 462 -2.72 -0.84 20.22
N VAL A 463 -2.43 0.13 21.11
CA VAL A 463 -1.90 -0.14 22.45
C VAL A 463 -2.95 -0.83 23.32
N GLN A 464 -4.21 -0.39 23.30
CA GLN A 464 -5.28 -1.05 24.05
C GLN A 464 -5.42 -2.51 23.63
N ARG A 465 -5.42 -2.77 22.32
CA ARG A 465 -5.48 -4.12 21.77
C ARG A 465 -4.30 -4.97 22.21
N ALA A 466 -3.08 -4.44 22.12
CA ALA A 466 -1.87 -5.15 22.54
C ALA A 466 -1.96 -5.56 24.03
N LYS A 467 -2.41 -4.66 24.91
CA LYS A 467 -2.59 -4.97 26.34
C LYS A 467 -3.70 -5.98 26.61
N LEU A 468 -4.84 -5.89 25.92
CA LEU A 468 -5.91 -6.89 26.02
C LEU A 468 -5.46 -8.28 25.52
N ALA A 469 -4.53 -8.32 24.58
CA ALA A 469 -3.90 -9.55 24.10
C ALA A 469 -2.77 -10.07 25.01
N GLY A 470 -2.48 -9.40 26.14
CA GLY A 470 -1.42 -9.78 27.08
C GLY A 470 -0.01 -9.58 26.50
N GLN A 471 0.16 -8.64 25.58
CA GLN A 471 1.47 -8.33 25.00
C GLN A 471 2.26 -7.38 25.90
N ASP A 472 3.57 -7.65 25.96
CA ASP A 472 4.57 -6.83 26.66
C ASP A 472 5.32 -5.87 25.71
N THR A 473 5.12 -6.02 24.40
CA THR A 473 5.74 -5.18 23.37
C THR A 473 4.73 -4.91 22.28
N ILE A 474 4.69 -3.67 21.79
CA ILE A 474 4.01 -3.33 20.56
C ILE A 474 5.04 -3.20 19.44
N SER A 475 4.87 -4.00 18.39
CA SER A 475 5.74 -4.03 17.21
C SER A 475 5.02 -3.39 16.03
N LEU A 476 5.62 -2.35 15.46
CA LEU A 476 5.03 -1.51 14.44
C LEU A 476 5.86 -1.54 13.16
N ALA A 477 5.18 -1.50 12.03
CA ALA A 477 5.78 -1.13 10.74
C ALA A 477 5.17 0.18 10.24
N LEU A 478 5.96 0.97 9.52
CA LEU A 478 5.53 2.17 8.82
C LEU A 478 5.85 2.04 7.34
N TYR A 479 4.82 2.26 6.52
CA TYR A 479 4.96 2.23 5.07
C TYR A 479 3.93 3.12 4.39
N SER A 480 4.14 3.43 3.11
CA SER A 480 3.20 4.25 2.32
C SER A 480 2.66 3.49 1.13
N ALA A 481 1.47 3.89 0.66
CA ALA A 481 0.85 3.40 -0.57
C ALA A 481 1.06 4.37 -1.75
N ASP A 482 2.10 5.20 -1.67
CA ASP A 482 2.32 6.31 -2.58
C ASP A 482 2.46 5.86 -4.04
N GLY A 483 2.04 6.75 -4.95
CA GLY A 483 2.16 6.51 -6.39
C GLY A 483 3.27 7.31 -7.08
N ALA A 484 3.57 8.50 -6.57
CA ALA A 484 4.50 9.42 -7.20
C ALA A 484 5.97 9.06 -6.90
N TYR A 485 6.84 9.31 -7.87
CA TYR A 485 8.28 9.42 -7.63
C TYR A 485 8.57 10.48 -6.56
N HIS A 486 9.67 10.32 -5.84
CA HIS A 486 10.14 11.31 -4.83
C HIS A 486 9.12 11.59 -3.71
N SER A 487 8.33 10.58 -3.36
CA SER A 487 7.41 10.59 -2.22
C SER A 487 8.09 10.32 -0.87
N GLY A 488 9.35 9.88 -0.87
CA GLY A 488 10.06 9.46 0.35
C GLY A 488 10.16 10.53 1.42
N LYS A 489 10.08 10.09 2.69
CA LYS A 489 10.16 10.95 3.87
C LYS A 489 11.24 10.42 4.81
N TYR A 490 12.08 11.32 5.33
CA TYR A 490 13.23 10.98 6.16
C TYR A 490 12.98 11.43 7.60
N PHE A 491 13.09 10.51 8.55
CA PHE A 491 12.93 10.78 9.98
C PHE A 491 14.12 10.26 10.79
N SER A 492 14.29 10.78 12.00
CA SER A 492 15.32 10.31 12.95
C SER A 492 14.94 8.97 13.57
N THR A 493 15.91 8.07 13.73
CA THR A 493 15.77 6.76 14.41
C THR A 493 16.17 6.82 15.88
N SER A 494 16.08 5.70 16.58
CA SER A 494 16.58 5.49 17.95
C SER A 494 18.09 5.72 18.06
N GLU A 495 18.85 5.41 16.99
CA GLU A 495 20.32 5.54 16.92
C GLU A 495 20.86 6.98 16.87
N VAL A 496 19.98 7.97 16.73
CA VAL A 496 20.40 9.37 16.75
C VAL A 496 21.04 9.71 18.11
N PRO A 497 22.25 10.33 18.16
CA PRO A 497 22.92 10.60 19.44
C PRO A 497 22.21 11.66 20.29
N ASP A 498 22.60 11.76 21.56
CA ASP A 498 21.89 12.56 22.58
C ASP A 498 21.73 14.05 22.25
N TRP A 499 22.58 14.61 21.38
CA TRP A 499 22.44 16.00 20.91
C TRP A 499 21.08 16.24 20.20
N ASN A 500 20.41 15.18 19.74
CA ASN A 500 19.07 15.22 19.15
C ASN A 500 18.15 14.12 19.70
N ILE A 501 18.29 13.82 21.00
CA ILE A 501 17.43 12.86 21.71
C ILE A 501 15.93 13.15 21.56
N ALA A 502 15.55 14.42 21.36
CA ALA A 502 14.16 14.81 21.17
C ALA A 502 13.56 14.28 19.85
N ALA A 503 14.38 13.97 18.85
CA ALA A 503 13.93 13.48 17.55
C ALA A 503 13.68 11.98 17.50
N ARG A 504 14.26 11.20 18.45
CA ARG A 504 14.10 9.75 18.50
C ARG A 504 12.61 9.37 18.54
N PRO A 505 12.21 8.26 17.90
CA PRO A 505 10.85 7.74 17.95
C PRO A 505 10.35 7.66 19.38
N ALA A 506 9.10 8.06 19.60
CA ALA A 506 8.53 8.07 20.94
C ALA A 506 7.08 7.61 20.94
N LEU A 507 6.70 6.82 21.94
CA LEU A 507 5.33 6.46 22.23
C LEU A 507 4.94 7.09 23.58
N SER A 508 4.03 8.06 23.53
CA SER A 508 3.47 8.70 24.72
C SER A 508 2.10 8.10 25.03
N ILE A 509 1.89 7.61 26.25
CA ILE A 509 0.69 6.89 26.64
C ILE A 509 0.08 7.54 27.88
N LEU A 510 -1.23 7.74 27.87
CA LEU A 510 -2.06 8.06 29.03
C LEU A 510 -2.97 6.87 29.28
N PHE A 511 -2.90 6.31 30.49
CA PHE A 511 -3.73 5.17 30.86
C PHE A 511 -4.24 5.26 32.30
N ALA A 512 -5.39 4.66 32.52
CA ALA A 512 -6.02 4.49 33.82
C ALA A 512 -5.96 3.02 34.24
N THR A 513 -5.81 2.78 35.55
CA THR A 513 -6.03 1.45 36.13
C THR A 513 -7.44 1.42 36.73
N PRO A 514 -8.25 0.38 36.43
CA PRO A 514 -9.61 0.24 36.96
C PRO A 514 -9.70 0.16 38.49
#